data_AF-A0A8J3MJ72-F1
#
_entry.id   AF-A0A8J3MJ72-F1
#
_cell.length_a   1.000
_cell.length_b   1.000
_cell.length_c   1.000
_cell.angle_alpha   90.00
_cell.angle_beta   90.00
_cell.angle_gamma   90.00
#
_symmetry.space_group_name_H-M   'P 1'
#
loop_
_entity.id
_entity.type
_entity.pdbx_description
1 polymer ?
#
loop_
_entity_poly.entity_id
_entity_poly.type
_entity_poly.pdbx_seq_one_letter_code
_entity_poly.pdbx_strand_id
1 'polypeptide(L)'
;MAAIVVTNDFEGWLAVWIEPLGEDRWLRPDERMTIRSDYTGQEPAFTVQYWANACDRAAGIENVTIWINEGNCYPEVVDGEGLVVECGHQRPDVIALRRQAHPSHACPA
;
A
#
# COMPACT_ATOMS: atom_id res chain seq x y z
N MET A 1 -5.44 19.59 0.92
CA MET A 1 -4.67 18.41 0.50
C MET A 1 -4.68 17.46 1.67
N ALA A 2 -5.33 16.32 1.51
CA ALA A 2 -5.34 15.27 2.51
C ALA A 2 -4.08 14.43 2.37
N ALA A 3 -3.51 14.00 3.49
CA ALA A 3 -2.36 13.10 3.49
C ALA A 3 -2.48 12.08 4.63
N ILE A 4 -1.96 10.88 4.39
CA ILE A 4 -1.81 9.85 5.41
C ILE A 4 -0.38 9.30 5.37
N VAL A 5 0.21 9.12 6.55
CA VAL A 5 1.52 8.47 6.70
C VAL A 5 1.28 7.06 7.19
N VAL A 6 1.92 6.10 6.52
CA VAL A 6 1.94 4.69 6.91
C VAL A 6 3.37 4.35 7.30
N THR A 7 3.55 3.88 8.54
CA THR A 7 4.83 3.42 9.07
C THR A 7 4.74 1.93 9.34
N ASN A 8 5.77 1.18 8.96
CA ASN A 8 5.86 -0.23 9.28
C ASN A 8 6.60 -0.47 10.59
N ASP A 9 5.86 -0.60 11.69
CA ASP A 9 6.41 -0.98 13.00
C ASP A 9 6.43 -2.52 13.21
N PHE A 10 6.07 -3.31 12.19
CA PHE A 10 6.17 -4.77 12.28
C PHE A 10 7.61 -5.23 12.04
N GLU A 11 8.00 -6.35 12.65
CA GLU A 11 9.33 -6.97 12.42
C GLU A 11 9.50 -7.53 10.99
N GLY A 12 8.39 -7.66 10.26
CA GLY A 12 8.33 -8.21 8.91
C GLY A 12 7.98 -7.17 7.84
N TRP A 13 7.53 -7.66 6.70
CA TRP A 13 7.06 -6.82 5.60
C TRP A 13 5.65 -6.30 5.88
N LEU A 14 5.40 -5.05 5.50
CA LEU A 14 4.05 -4.51 5.40
C LEU A 14 3.68 -4.28 3.95
N ALA A 15 2.66 -5.00 3.48
CA ALA A 15 2.02 -4.73 2.20
C ALA A 15 0.94 -3.65 2.39
N VAL A 16 1.14 -2.51 1.73
CA VAL A 16 0.23 -1.36 1.71
C VAL A 16 -0.51 -1.37 0.38
N TRP A 17 -1.78 -1.72 0.41
CA TRP A 17 -2.66 -1.72 -0.76
C TRP A 17 -3.35 -0.37 -0.90
N ILE A 18 -3.48 0.14 -2.13
CA ILE A 18 -4.19 1.36 -2.48
C ILE A 18 -5.39 0.98 -3.35
N GLU A 19 -6.58 1.23 -2.81
CA GLU A 19 -7.86 0.94 -3.46
C GLU A 19 -8.56 2.25 -3.85
N PRO A 20 -9.30 2.30 -4.97
CA PRO A 20 -9.82 1.17 -5.76
C PRO A 20 -8.90 0.66 -6.89
N LEU A 21 -7.63 1.07 -6.90
CA LEU A 21 -6.70 0.73 -8.00
C LEU A 21 -6.19 -0.72 -7.94
N GLY A 22 -6.32 -1.41 -6.80
CA GLY A 22 -5.69 -2.72 -6.58
C GLY A 22 -4.15 -2.67 -6.63
N GLU A 23 -3.55 -1.51 -6.38
CA GLU A 23 -2.10 -1.34 -6.37
C GLU A 23 -1.52 -1.63 -4.98
N ASP A 24 -0.25 -2.01 -4.91
CA ASP A 24 0.44 -2.22 -3.64
C ASP A 24 1.82 -1.57 -3.60
N ARG A 25 2.30 -1.28 -2.40
CA ARG A 25 3.70 -0.97 -2.09
C ARG A 25 4.11 -1.71 -0.84
N TRP A 26 5.39 -2.00 -0.72
CA TRP A 26 5.94 -2.80 0.37
C TRP A 26 6.92 -1.97 1.18
N LEU A 27 6.79 -2.05 2.49
CA LEU A 27 7.68 -1.40 3.43
C LEU A 27 8.46 -2.47 4.20
N ARG A 28 9.77 -2.28 4.33
CA ARG A 28 10.59 -2.99 5.32
C ARG A 28 10.27 -2.48 6.74
N PRO A 29 10.70 -3.20 7.79
CA PRO A 29 10.64 -2.66 9.15
C PRO A 29 11.24 -1.26 9.22
N ASP A 30 10.61 -0.39 9.99
CA ASP A 30 10.97 1.01 10.22
C ASP A 30 10.86 1.94 8.99
N GLU A 31 10.49 1.42 7.82
CA GLU A 31 10.20 2.25 6.65
C GLU A 31 8.82 2.91 6.76
N ARG A 32 8.67 4.04 6.08
CA ARG A 32 7.41 4.78 6.00
C ARG A 32 7.13 5.26 4.59
N MET A 33 5.87 5.53 4.32
CA MET A 33 5.45 6.26 3.14
C MET A 33 4.33 7.25 3.44
N THR A 34 4.21 8.26 2.59
CA THR A 34 3.14 9.25 2.63
C THR A 34 2.31 9.13 1.37
N ILE A 35 0.99 8.96 1.53
CA ILE A 35 0.01 8.98 0.45
C ILE A 35 -0.69 10.33 0.48
N ARG A 36 -0.67 11.07 -0.63
CA ARG A 36 -1.24 12.41 -0.75
C ARG A 36 -2.35 12.43 -1.79
N SER A 37 -3.50 12.95 -1.39
CA SER A 37 -4.66 13.19 -2.26
C SER A 37 -4.81 14.69 -2.50
N ASP A 38 -5.24 15.06 -3.70
CA ASP A 38 -5.58 16.43 -4.08
C ASP A 38 -6.82 16.97 -3.34
N TYR A 39 -7.54 16.11 -2.60
CA TYR A 39 -8.73 16.48 -1.87
C TYR A 39 -8.49 17.57 -0.80
N THR A 40 -9.40 18.55 -0.74
CA THR A 40 -9.37 19.69 0.20
C THR A 40 -10.63 19.82 1.03
N GLY A 41 -11.58 18.88 0.93
CA GLY A 41 -12.83 18.92 1.68
C GLY A 41 -12.65 18.49 3.14
N GLN A 42 -13.79 18.30 3.82
CA GLN A 42 -13.84 17.91 5.25
C GLN A 42 -14.18 16.44 5.47
N GLU A 43 -14.65 15.73 4.43
CA GLU A 43 -14.96 14.32 4.55
C GLU A 43 -13.67 13.47 4.68
N PRO A 44 -13.73 12.27 5.28
CA PRO A 44 -12.59 11.38 5.37
C PRO A 44 -12.08 10.93 3.98
N ALA A 45 -10.99 11.53 3.52
CA ALA A 45 -10.39 11.20 2.22
C ALA A 45 -9.86 9.76 2.10
N PHE A 46 -9.53 9.15 3.25
CA PHE A 46 -8.97 7.81 3.32
C PHE A 46 -9.75 6.93 4.29
N THR A 47 -9.97 5.66 3.92
CA THR A 47 -10.35 4.61 4.86
C THR A 47 -9.20 3.62 5.01
N VAL A 48 -8.82 3.30 6.24
CA VAL A 48 -7.76 2.34 6.54
C VAL A 48 -8.37 1.03 7.00
N GLN A 49 -7.96 -0.07 6.38
CA GLN A 49 -8.39 -1.42 6.72
C GLN A 49 -7.16 -2.31 6.93
N TYR A 50 -6.93 -2.73 8.17
CA TYR A 50 -5.96 -3.79 8.45
C TYR A 50 -6.65 -5.14 8.27
N TRP A 51 -5.96 -6.09 7.63
CA TRP A 51 -6.46 -7.46 7.50
C TRP A 51 -5.32 -8.46 7.62
N ALA A 52 -5.65 -9.63 8.15
CA ALA A 52 -4.70 -10.70 8.37
C ALA A 52 -5.02 -11.89 7.47
N ASN A 53 -4.01 -12.41 6.81
CA ASN A 53 -4.05 -13.69 6.12
C ASN A 53 -3.04 -14.63 6.80
N ALA A 54 -3.49 -15.83 7.18
CA ALA A 54 -2.65 -16.76 7.94
C ALA A 54 -1.38 -17.17 7.18
N CYS A 55 -1.44 -17.33 5.85
CA CYS A 55 -0.30 -17.67 5.03
C CYS A 55 0.69 -16.50 4.92
N ASP A 56 0.18 -15.28 4.73
CA ASP A 56 1.01 -14.08 4.65
C ASP A 56 1.69 -13.81 5.99
N ARG A 57 0.96 -13.95 7.09
CA ARG A 57 1.50 -13.77 8.44
C ARG A 57 2.56 -14.82 8.78
N ALA A 58 2.35 -16.07 8.37
CA ALA A 58 3.36 -17.13 8.50
C ALA A 58 4.61 -16.83 7.66
N ALA A 59 4.49 -16.05 6.59
CA ALA A 59 5.60 -15.56 5.78
C ALA A 59 6.19 -14.23 6.28
N GLY A 60 5.75 -13.73 7.44
CA GLY A 60 6.21 -12.45 8.00
C GLY A 60 5.68 -11.24 7.23
N ILE A 61 4.48 -11.32 6.68
CA ILE A 61 3.81 -10.26 5.92
C ILE A 61 2.52 -9.85 6.64
N GLU A 62 2.40 -8.57 6.90
CA GLU A 62 1.16 -7.93 7.37
C GLU A 62 0.54 -7.12 6.23
N ASN A 63 -0.79 -6.94 6.24
CA ASN A 63 -1.49 -6.24 5.17
C ASN A 63 -2.34 -5.09 5.71
N VAL A 64 -2.24 -3.95 5.04
CA VAL A 64 -3.13 -2.81 5.22
C VAL A 64 -3.64 -2.35 3.86
N THR A 65 -4.90 -1.96 3.80
CA THR A 65 -5.53 -1.35 2.62
C THR A 65 -5.93 0.07 2.95
N ILE A 66 -5.51 0.99 2.09
CA ILE A 66 -5.86 2.40 2.10
C ILE A 66 -6.82 2.63 0.94
N TRP A 67 -8.09 2.86 1.25
CA TRP A 67 -9.08 3.26 0.27
C TRP A 67 -9.03 4.77 0.08
N ILE A 68 -8.95 5.21 -1.17
CA ILE A 68 -9.13 6.61 -1.56
C ILE A 68 -10.63 6.84 -1.77
N ASN A 69 -11.28 7.48 -0.79
CA ASN A 69 -12.71 7.74 -0.85
C ASN A 69 -13.03 9.01 -1.63
N GLU A 70 -12.13 9.99 -1.58
CA GLU A 70 -12.34 11.34 -2.09
C GLU A 70 -11.11 11.89 -2.82
N GLY A 71 -11.36 12.78 -3.79
CA GLY A 71 -10.32 13.33 -4.68
C GLY A 71 -9.95 12.36 -5.81
N ASN A 72 -8.77 12.56 -6.38
CA ASN A 72 -8.23 11.68 -7.41
C ASN A 72 -7.85 10.31 -6.83
N CYS A 73 -8.35 9.23 -7.43
CA CYS A 73 -8.03 7.85 -7.03
C CYS A 73 -6.58 7.44 -7.34
N TYR A 74 -5.82 8.25 -8.09
CA TYR A 74 -4.38 8.13 -8.29
C TYR A 74 -3.63 9.12 -7.38
N PRO A 75 -3.39 8.77 -6.11
CA PRO A 75 -2.65 9.64 -5.19
C PRO A 75 -1.17 9.70 -5.54
N GLU A 76 -0.51 10.78 -5.13
CA GLU A 76 0.95 10.78 -5.07
C GLU A 76 1.39 9.94 -3.86
N VAL A 77 2.28 8.98 -4.07
CA VAL A 77 2.87 8.19 -2.97
C VAL A 77 4.37 8.45 -2.94
N VAL A 78 4.88 8.83 -1.77
CA VAL A 78 6.32 9.06 -1.57
C VAL A 78 6.87 8.27 -0.40
N ASP A 79 8.14 7.91 -0.45
CA ASP A 79 8.87 7.27 0.65
C ASP A 79 9.25 8.25 1.78
N GLY A 80 10.02 7.76 2.75
CA GLY A 80 10.50 8.54 3.88
C GLY A 80 11.47 9.68 3.54
N GLU A 81 12.09 9.63 2.36
CA GLU A 81 13.00 10.65 1.80
C GLU A 81 12.25 11.65 0.90
N GLY A 82 10.99 11.34 0.56
CA GLY A 82 10.14 12.17 -0.30
C GLY A 82 10.21 11.81 -1.78
N LEU A 83 10.81 10.66 -2.15
CA LEU A 83 10.85 10.18 -3.53
C LEU A 83 9.54 9.47 -3.89
N VAL A 84 9.06 9.69 -5.11
CA VAL A 84 7.84 9.03 -5.62
C VAL A 84 8.05 7.53 -5.75
N VAL A 85 7.08 6.75 -5.26
CA VAL A 85 7.11 5.29 -5.29
C VAL A 85 5.91 4.71 -6.04
N GLU A 86 6.22 3.92 -7.06
CA GLU A 86 5.25 3.30 -7.95
C GLU A 86 4.65 2.00 -7.37
N CYS A 87 3.59 1.51 -8.02
CA CYS A 87 3.03 0.20 -7.73
C CYS A 87 4.10 -0.90 -7.80
N GLY A 88 4.08 -1.82 -6.84
CA GLY A 88 5.06 -2.88 -6.70
C GLY A 88 6.39 -2.45 -6.08
N HIS A 89 6.53 -1.22 -5.58
CA HIS A 89 7.71 -0.79 -4.83
C HIS A 89 8.10 -1.82 -3.77
N GLN A 90 9.34 -2.31 -3.86
CA GLN A 90 9.93 -3.34 -2.98
C GLN A 90 9.14 -4.65 -2.85
N ARG A 91 8.21 -4.95 -3.76
CA ARG A 91 7.45 -6.22 -3.73
C ARG A 91 8.43 -7.40 -3.76
N PRO A 92 8.42 -8.31 -2.76
CA PRO A 92 9.33 -9.45 -2.74
C PRO A 92 9.13 -10.35 -3.97
N ASP A 93 10.22 -10.81 -4.58
CA ASP A 93 10.20 -11.62 -5.82
C ASP A 93 9.32 -12.87 -5.70
N VAL A 94 9.37 -13.55 -4.55
CA VAL A 94 8.54 -14.74 -4.28
C VAL A 94 7.04 -14.43 -4.33
N ILE A 95 6.64 -13.23 -3.92
CA ILE A 95 5.25 -12.77 -3.98
C ILE A 95 4.90 -12.31 -5.40
N ALA A 96 5.82 -11.62 -6.08
CA ALA A 96 5.65 -11.23 -7.47
C ALA A 96 5.38 -12.44 -8.37
N LEU A 97 6.17 -13.52 -8.20
CA LEU A 97 6.01 -14.78 -8.93
C LEU A 97 4.68 -15.49 -8.60
N ARG A 98 4.30 -15.54 -7.32
CA ARG A 98 3.02 -16.16 -6.89
C ARG A 98 1.81 -15.48 -7.50
N ARG A 99 1.83 -14.14 -7.63
CA ARG A 99 0.73 -13.37 -8.22
C ARG A 99 0.69 -13.47 -9.75
N GLN A 100 1.85 -13.62 -10.41
CA GLN A 100 1.89 -13.95 -11.84
C GLN A 100 1.25 -15.32 -12.13
N ALA A 101 1.43 -16.30 -11.24
CA ALA A 101 0.81 -17.62 -11.37
C ALA A 101 -0.70 -17.64 -11.05
N HIS A 102 -1.19 -16.69 -10.24
CA HIS A 102 -2.60 -16.57 -9.84
C HIS A 102 -3.09 -15.12 -9.98
N PRO A 103 -3.50 -14.71 -11.20
CA PRO A 103 -3.67 -13.30 -11.57
C PRO A 103 -4.94 -12.63 -11.04
N SER A 104 -5.75 -13.29 -10.20
CA SER A 104 -6.97 -12.68 -9.64
C SER A 104 -6.71 -11.45 -8.75
N HIS A 105 -5.43 -11.13 -8.47
CA HIS A 105 -4.95 -9.95 -7.75
C HIS A 105 -3.74 -9.29 -8.45
N ALA A 106 -3.56 -9.49 -9.76
CA ALA A 106 -2.44 -8.87 -10.49
C ALA A 106 -2.83 -7.47 -11.00
N CYS A 107 -1.97 -6.48 -10.72
CA CYS A 107 -2.09 -5.13 -11.28
C CYS A 107 -2.00 -5.19 -12.82
N PRO A 108 -2.93 -4.60 -13.58
CA PRO A 108 -2.72 -4.39 -15.00
C PRO A 108 -1.54 -3.44 -15.21
N ALA A 109 -0.75 -3.72 -16.25
CA ALA A 109 0.43 -2.95 -16.65
C ALA A 109 0.07 -1.56 -17.20
#